data_AF-A0A1V4IBV5-F1
#
_entry.id   AF-A0A1V4IBV5-F1
#
_cell.length_a   1.000
_cell.length_b   1.000
_cell.length_c   1.000
_cell.angle_alpha   90.00
_cell.angle_beta   90.00
_cell.angle_gamma   90.00
#
_symmetry.space_group_name_H-M   'P 1'
#
loop_
_entity.id
_entity.type
_entity.pdbx_description
1 polymer ?
#
loop_
_entity_poly.entity_id
_entity_poly.type
_entity_poly.pdbx_seq_one_letter_code
_entity_poly.pdbx_strand_id
1 'polypeptide(L)'
;MKAFLIHSFGDKEKIDTFIDRIKKYKKLEILKLDQSHWLIWRILSLYSIIKSDFIIVIVGEYSHQSKNISWELKIAQKANKKIYVIKLDESFNLPNEIDDMKIITDDELKSIIEIELDINKKIEKNLFNDKESLKNDIESQKLLLEEYKLLLQTSESLILRRQAMNTFFLTANGVLISMLGIITGAKVESSYLYIYYCAFSLVGGILCLSWNSLLVSYGQLNAGKFEVLNRLEQFLPVSIFKAEWIALGEGKNKKKYRSFTQSEKIIPRLFLILYIIIFITVIIFKVTLVKEFIKFLLLKIL
;
A
#
# COMPACT_ATOMS: atom_id res chain seq x y z
N MET A 1 3.45 9.11 7.61
CA MET A 1 3.11 10.42 7.04
C MET A 1 4.33 11.31 7.19
N LYS A 2 4.68 12.11 6.19
CA LYS A 2 5.86 12.98 6.19
C LYS A 2 5.43 14.43 6.13
N ALA A 3 5.82 15.23 7.11
CA ALA A 3 5.62 16.68 7.09
C ALA A 3 6.94 17.38 6.87
N PHE A 4 7.02 18.31 5.92
CA PHE A 4 8.19 19.19 5.81
C PHE A 4 7.96 20.47 6.59
N LEU A 5 8.93 20.84 7.42
CA LEU A 5 8.88 22.01 8.27
C LEU A 5 9.65 23.17 7.63
N ILE A 6 8.93 24.23 7.26
CA ILE A 6 9.49 25.51 6.85
C ILE A 6 9.55 26.40 8.08
N HIS A 7 10.74 26.90 8.42
CA HIS A 7 10.93 27.72 9.60
C HIS A 7 12.13 28.67 9.45
N SER A 8 12.18 29.72 10.27
CA SER A 8 13.38 30.55 10.38
C SER A 8 14.44 29.85 11.22
N PHE A 9 15.71 29.94 10.85
CA PHE A 9 16.81 29.44 11.69
C PHE A 9 17.01 30.29 12.95
N GLY A 10 16.51 31.53 12.97
CA GLY A 10 16.55 32.42 14.14
C GLY A 10 15.63 31.98 15.29
N ASP A 11 14.59 31.19 15.01
CA ASP A 11 13.59 30.76 15.99
C ASP A 11 13.85 29.35 16.55
N LYS A 12 15.11 28.87 16.47
CA LYS A 12 15.47 27.45 16.66
C LYS A 12 14.93 26.83 17.96
N GLU A 13 15.03 27.52 19.09
CA GLU A 13 14.55 27.02 20.39
C GLU A 13 13.02 26.81 20.42
N LYS A 14 12.26 27.76 19.87
CA LYS A 14 10.79 27.67 19.79
C LYS A 14 10.38 26.51 18.86
N ILE A 15 11.14 26.30 17.79
CA ILE A 15 10.90 25.24 16.81
C ILE A 15 11.23 23.85 17.36
N ASP A 16 12.36 23.70 18.07
CA ASP A 16 12.72 22.42 18.68
C ASP A 16 11.70 22.04 19.76
N THR A 17 11.20 23.01 20.54
CA THR A 17 10.09 22.81 21.48
C THR A 17 8.81 22.35 20.78
N PHE A 18 8.45 22.98 19.66
CA PHE A 18 7.31 22.58 18.85
C PHE A 18 7.44 21.15 18.28
N ILE A 19 8.62 20.83 17.75
CA ILE A 19 8.94 19.49 17.22
C ILE A 19 8.78 18.43 18.31
N ASP A 20 9.28 18.69 19.52
CA ASP A 20 9.17 17.73 20.62
C ASP A 20 7.71 17.48 21.03
N ARG A 21 6.84 18.50 20.97
CA ARG A 21 5.39 18.33 21.18
C ARG A 21 4.73 17.43 20.12
N ILE A 22 5.23 17.44 18.88
CA ILE A 22 4.67 16.66 17.77
C ILE A 22 5.34 15.27 17.65
N LYS A 23 6.57 15.09 18.13
CA LYS A 23 7.25 13.77 18.18
C LYS A 23 6.46 12.69 18.92
N LYS A 24 5.51 13.06 19.79
CA LYS A 24 4.57 12.10 20.41
C LYS A 24 3.80 11.27 19.37
N TYR A 25 3.59 11.81 18.17
CA TYR A 25 2.94 11.13 17.05
C TYR A 25 3.95 10.24 16.30
N LYS A 26 4.22 9.03 16.82
CA LYS A 26 5.22 8.08 16.27
C LYS A 26 5.08 7.74 14.77
N LYS A 27 3.91 7.96 14.17
CA LYS A 27 3.63 7.70 12.73
C LYS A 27 3.88 8.91 11.81
N LEU A 28 4.23 10.06 12.39
CA LEU A 28 4.59 11.29 11.68
C LEU A 28 6.11 11.44 11.67
N GLU A 29 6.68 11.46 10.47
CA GLU A 29 8.09 11.77 10.22
C GLU A 29 8.19 13.26 9.86
N ILE A 30 8.94 14.02 10.66
CA ILE A 30 9.16 15.45 10.41
C ILE A 30 10.48 15.59 9.66
N LEU A 31 10.41 16.14 8.45
CA LEU A 31 11.55 16.54 7.65
C LEU A 31 11.83 18.02 7.94
N LYS A 32 13.06 18.35 8.34
CA LYS A 32 13.51 19.74 8.51
C LYS A 32 14.90 19.91 7.91
N LEU A 33 15.26 21.14 7.60
CA LEU A 33 16.65 21.46 7.28
C LEU A 33 17.41 21.79 8.56
N ASP A 34 18.51 21.10 8.81
CA ASP A 34 19.33 21.34 10.00
C ASP A 34 20.27 22.54 9.85
N GLN A 35 20.62 22.94 8.61
CA GLN A 35 21.53 24.06 8.35
C GLN A 35 21.22 24.85 7.06
N SER A 36 21.40 26.17 7.13
CA SER A 36 21.30 27.12 6.00
C SER A 36 22.58 27.15 5.16
N HIS A 37 23.03 26.02 4.60
CA HIS A 37 24.17 26.05 3.69
C HIS A 37 23.78 26.72 2.37
N TRP A 38 24.25 27.95 2.12
CA TRP A 38 23.89 28.82 0.97
C TRP A 38 23.79 28.06 -0.36
N LEU A 39 24.71 27.16 -0.70
CA LEU A 39 24.73 26.51 -2.01
C LEU A 39 23.82 25.28 -2.18
N ILE A 40 23.44 24.57 -1.10
CA ILE A 40 22.81 23.24 -1.20
C ILE A 40 21.38 23.21 -0.65
N TRP A 41 21.00 24.21 0.17
CA TRP A 41 19.68 24.22 0.84
C TRP A 41 18.51 24.09 -0.14
N ARG A 42 18.56 24.75 -1.32
CA ARG A 42 17.48 24.68 -2.32
C ARG A 42 17.19 23.26 -2.81
N ILE A 43 18.24 22.46 -3.04
CA ILE A 43 18.11 21.09 -3.52
C ILE A 43 17.50 20.21 -2.42
N LEU A 44 17.97 20.39 -1.18
CA LEU A 44 17.46 19.64 -0.02
C LEU A 44 16.02 20.02 0.32
N SER A 45 15.65 21.30 0.27
CA SER A 45 14.28 21.78 0.44
C SER A 45 13.38 21.22 -0.65
N LEU A 46 13.79 21.27 -1.92
CA LEU A 46 13.01 20.73 -3.04
C LEU A 46 12.74 19.23 -2.85
N TYR A 47 13.78 18.45 -2.53
CA TYR A 47 13.64 17.03 -2.25
C TYR A 47 12.69 16.76 -1.07
N SER A 48 12.81 17.52 0.01
CA SER A 48 11.99 17.36 1.22
C SER A 48 10.53 17.75 0.97
N ILE A 49 10.28 18.83 0.22
CA ILE A 49 8.95 19.27 -0.21
C ILE A 49 8.28 18.18 -1.05
N ILE A 50 8.95 17.64 -2.07
CA ILE A 50 8.38 16.60 -2.94
C ILE A 50 8.04 15.35 -2.14
N LYS A 51 8.93 14.92 -1.24
CA LYS A 51 8.80 13.71 -0.41
C LYS A 51 7.75 13.84 0.71
N SER A 52 7.38 15.06 1.09
CA SER A 52 6.40 15.33 2.14
C SER A 52 4.95 15.19 1.64
N ASP A 53 4.07 14.74 2.52
CA ASP A 53 2.62 14.65 2.27
C ASP A 53 1.96 16.03 2.37
N PHE A 54 2.46 16.89 3.27
CA PHE A 54 2.03 18.27 3.48
C PHE A 54 3.15 19.09 4.14
N ILE A 55 2.95 20.40 4.20
CA ILE A 55 3.95 21.35 4.69
C ILE A 55 3.42 22.10 5.89
N ILE A 56 4.27 22.24 6.91
CA ILE A 56 4.01 23.05 8.10
C ILE A 56 4.95 24.24 8.04
N VAL A 57 4.39 25.44 8.09
CA VAL A 57 5.13 26.70 8.10
C VAL A 57 5.01 27.28 9.50
N ILE A 58 6.12 27.34 10.20
CA ILE A 58 6.20 28.01 11.50
C ILE A 58 6.69 29.43 11.25
N VAL A 59 5.90 30.37 11.73
CA VAL A 59 6.16 31.79 11.55
C VAL A 59 6.44 32.42 12.91
N GLY A 60 7.67 32.91 13.09
CA GLY A 60 8.12 33.66 14.27
C GLY A 60 8.60 35.06 13.90
N GLU A 61 9.17 35.75 14.89
CA GLU A 61 9.61 37.15 14.81
C GLU A 61 10.64 37.38 13.67
N TYR A 62 11.52 36.40 13.44
CA TYR A 62 12.58 36.47 12.44
C TYR A 62 12.19 35.91 11.06
N SER A 63 10.96 35.42 10.89
CA SER A 63 10.51 34.82 9.63
C SER A 63 10.43 35.82 8.47
N HIS A 64 10.28 37.12 8.75
CA HIS A 64 10.21 38.18 7.72
C HIS A 64 11.52 38.38 6.95
N GLN A 65 12.66 38.07 7.57
CA GLN A 65 13.98 38.39 7.02
C GLN A 65 14.56 37.26 6.15
N SER A 66 13.93 36.08 6.16
CA SER A 66 14.46 34.88 5.51
C SER A 66 14.04 34.78 4.04
N LYS A 67 15.00 35.00 3.12
CA LYS A 67 14.84 34.69 1.70
C LYS A 67 14.58 33.20 1.41
N ASN A 68 14.91 32.32 2.35
CA ASN A 68 14.73 30.88 2.18
C ASN A 68 13.26 30.48 2.30
N ILE A 69 12.55 31.01 3.31
CA ILE A 69 11.13 30.70 3.57
C ILE A 69 10.26 31.09 2.36
N SER A 70 10.46 32.29 1.82
CA SER A 70 9.68 32.76 0.65
C SER A 70 9.91 31.90 -0.59
N TRP A 71 11.13 31.37 -0.78
CA TRP A 71 11.42 30.45 -1.86
C TRP A 71 10.76 29.08 -1.64
N GLU A 72 10.85 28.53 -0.42
CA GLU A 72 10.26 27.23 -0.07
C GLU A 72 8.72 27.26 -0.20
N LEU A 73 8.08 28.36 0.22
CA LEU A 73 6.64 28.57 0.05
C LEU A 73 6.22 28.59 -1.43
N LYS A 74 7.00 29.27 -2.29
CA LYS A 74 6.71 29.29 -3.74
C LYS A 74 6.83 27.91 -4.37
N ILE A 75 7.83 27.11 -3.95
CA ILE A 75 8.02 25.75 -4.45
C ILE A 75 6.92 24.81 -3.94
N ALA A 76 6.53 24.94 -2.68
CA ALA A 76 5.41 24.24 -2.08
C ALA A 76 4.10 24.41 -2.86
N GLN A 77 3.78 25.67 -3.22
CA GLN A 77 2.61 25.99 -4.03
C GLN A 77 2.69 25.37 -5.43
N LYS A 78 3.83 25.52 -6.12
CA LYS A 78 4.05 24.89 -7.43
C LYS A 78 3.90 23.38 -7.41
N ALA A 79 4.21 22.74 -6.28
CA ALA A 79 4.07 21.32 -6.06
C ALA A 79 2.65 20.90 -5.59
N ASN A 80 1.69 21.83 -5.54
CA ASN A 80 0.30 21.63 -5.10
C ASN A 80 0.20 20.92 -3.74
N LYS A 81 1.10 21.27 -2.80
CA LYS A 81 1.12 20.72 -1.45
C LYS A 81 0.16 21.50 -0.56
N LYS A 82 -0.52 20.81 0.36
CA LYS A 82 -1.28 21.47 1.43
C LYS A 82 -0.32 22.19 2.38
N ILE A 83 -0.55 23.48 2.63
CA ILE A 83 0.29 24.32 3.46
C ILE A 83 -0.49 24.73 4.72
N TYR A 84 0.01 24.32 5.87
CA TYR A 84 -0.51 24.71 7.18
C TYR A 84 0.41 25.71 7.84
N VAL A 85 -0.15 26.80 8.35
CA VAL A 85 0.64 27.88 8.97
C VAL A 85 0.31 27.97 10.44
N ILE A 86 1.37 27.99 11.24
CA ILE A 86 1.29 28.23 12.67
C ILE A 86 2.03 29.53 12.96
N LYS A 87 1.30 30.48 13.53
CA LYS A 87 1.87 31.73 14.06
C LYS A 87 2.34 31.48 15.49
N LEU A 88 3.63 31.66 15.74
CA LEU A 88 4.19 31.71 17.09
C LEU A 88 4.12 33.13 17.69
N ASP A 89 3.91 34.14 16.84
CA ASP A 89 3.76 35.54 17.19
C ASP A 89 2.63 36.17 16.36
N GLU A 90 1.74 36.93 17.00
CA GLU A 90 0.58 37.56 16.36
C GLU A 90 0.97 38.73 15.43
N SER A 91 2.16 39.29 15.61
CA SER A 91 2.66 40.46 14.86
C SER A 91 2.98 40.19 13.39
N PHE A 92 2.98 38.92 12.95
CA PHE A 92 3.37 38.56 11.58
C PHE A 92 2.19 38.65 10.59
N ASN A 93 2.37 39.48 9.56
CA ASN A 93 1.53 39.53 8.37
C ASN A 93 2.08 38.62 7.27
N LEU A 94 1.25 37.68 6.82
CA LEU A 94 1.57 36.75 5.73
C LEU A 94 1.61 37.50 4.38
N PRO A 95 2.47 37.08 3.43
CA PRO A 95 2.42 37.62 2.08
C PRO A 95 1.03 37.37 1.48
N ASN A 96 0.36 38.42 1.02
CA ASN A 96 -1.04 38.40 0.53
C ASN A 96 -1.29 37.58 -0.75
N GLU A 97 -0.34 36.77 -1.22
CA GLU A 97 -0.34 36.14 -2.56
C GLU A 97 -0.33 34.59 -2.52
N ILE A 98 -0.89 33.96 -1.47
CA ILE A 98 -0.87 32.50 -1.31
C ILE A 98 -2.29 31.95 -1.12
N ASP A 99 -2.90 31.50 -2.23
CA ASP A 99 -4.31 31.08 -2.29
C ASP A 99 -4.66 29.79 -1.51
N ASP A 100 -3.67 28.93 -1.19
CA ASP A 100 -3.89 27.61 -0.55
C ASP A 100 -3.37 27.51 0.90
N MET A 101 -3.27 28.64 1.58
CA MET A 101 -2.68 28.72 2.92
C MET A 101 -3.76 28.65 4.00
N LYS A 102 -3.77 27.57 4.81
CA LYS A 102 -4.66 27.50 5.98
C LYS A 102 -3.89 27.89 7.23
N ILE A 103 -4.21 29.06 7.78
CA ILE A 103 -3.77 29.46 9.12
C ILE A 103 -4.53 28.58 10.10
N ILE A 104 -3.80 27.84 10.92
CA ILE A 104 -4.36 26.94 11.91
C ILE A 104 -3.68 27.12 13.25
N THR A 105 -4.44 26.89 14.31
CA THR A 105 -3.91 26.80 15.67
C THR A 105 -3.17 25.49 15.89
N ASP A 106 -2.35 25.43 16.94
CA ASP A 106 -1.67 24.21 17.36
C ASP A 106 -2.67 23.05 17.61
N ASP A 107 -3.86 23.34 18.13
CA ASP A 107 -4.89 22.34 18.43
C ASP A 107 -5.60 21.85 17.16
N GLU A 108 -5.84 22.72 16.19
CA GLU A 108 -6.30 22.32 14.86
C GLU A 108 -5.27 21.46 14.14
N LEU A 109 -3.96 21.78 14.21
CA LEU A 109 -2.93 20.92 13.64
C LEU A 109 -2.92 19.53 14.29
N LYS A 110 -3.03 19.46 15.63
CA LYS A 110 -3.14 18.17 16.34
C LYS A 110 -4.34 17.37 15.82
N SER A 111 -5.50 18.02 15.67
CA SER A 111 -6.70 17.36 15.14
C SER A 111 -6.48 16.80 13.73
N ILE A 112 -5.80 17.55 12.85
CA ILE A 112 -5.51 17.16 11.47
C ILE A 112 -4.52 15.99 11.46
N ILE A 113 -3.44 16.09 12.24
CA ILE A 113 -2.45 15.02 12.37
C ILE A 113 -3.12 13.76 12.92
N GLU A 114 -3.98 13.87 13.93
CA GLU A 114 -4.71 12.74 14.48
C GLU A 114 -5.68 12.14 13.47
N ILE A 115 -6.39 12.95 12.68
CA ILE A 115 -7.30 12.45 11.64
C ILE A 115 -6.53 11.77 10.50
N GLU A 116 -5.41 12.34 10.07
CA GLU A 116 -4.65 11.83 8.92
C GLU A 116 -3.77 10.62 9.31
N LEU A 117 -3.34 10.53 10.58
CA LEU A 117 -2.62 9.37 11.12
C LEU A 117 -3.55 8.25 11.60
N ASP A 118 -4.79 8.57 11.98
CA ASP A 118 -5.80 7.60 12.35
C ASP A 118 -6.64 7.21 11.13
N ILE A 119 -6.27 6.06 10.55
CA ILE A 119 -6.96 5.45 9.42
C ILE A 119 -8.48 5.37 9.68
N ASN A 120 -8.92 5.16 10.93
CA ASN A 120 -10.34 5.07 11.26
C ASN A 120 -11.04 6.41 11.09
N LYS A 121 -10.42 7.52 11.55
CA LYS A 121 -10.94 8.88 11.37
C LYS A 121 -10.93 9.27 9.89
N LYS A 122 -9.88 8.90 9.15
CA LYS A 122 -9.79 9.15 7.70
C LYS A 122 -10.89 8.43 6.93
N ILE A 123 -11.16 7.16 7.22
CA ILE A 123 -12.27 6.42 6.61
C ILE A 123 -13.59 7.12 6.91
N GLU A 124 -13.89 7.43 8.17
CA GLU A 124 -15.16 8.07 8.53
C GLU A 124 -15.36 9.43 7.87
N LYS A 125 -14.31 10.25 7.78
CA LYS A 125 -14.37 11.55 7.12
C LYS A 125 -14.71 11.44 5.62
N ASN A 126 -14.24 10.40 4.94
CA ASN A 126 -14.50 10.21 3.52
C ASN A 126 -15.76 9.37 3.24
N LEU A 127 -16.20 8.58 4.21
CA LEU A 127 -17.37 7.72 4.09
C LEU A 127 -18.67 8.50 4.30
N PHE A 128 -18.70 9.39 5.29
CA PHE A 128 -19.91 10.11 5.65
C PHE A 128 -19.81 11.58 5.25
N ASN A 129 -20.59 11.95 4.22
CA ASN A 129 -20.67 13.34 3.76
C ASN A 129 -21.48 14.22 4.73
N ASP A 130 -22.54 13.66 5.32
CA ASP A 130 -23.36 14.31 6.34
C ASP A 130 -23.83 13.26 7.35
N LYS A 131 -23.23 13.26 8.55
CA LYS A 131 -23.55 12.30 9.62
C LYS A 131 -24.84 12.65 10.36
N GLU A 132 -25.27 13.91 10.32
CA GLU A 132 -26.40 14.38 11.14
C GLU A 132 -27.74 14.03 10.48
N SER A 133 -27.85 14.16 9.15
CA SER A 133 -29.05 13.76 8.40
C SER A 133 -29.37 12.26 8.52
N LEU A 134 -28.34 11.41 8.55
CA LEU A 134 -28.49 9.94 8.64
C LEU A 134 -29.26 9.46 9.88
N LYS A 135 -29.29 10.23 10.97
CA LYS A 135 -29.97 9.83 12.22
C LYS A 135 -31.43 10.25 12.29
N ASN A 136 -31.80 11.32 11.59
CA ASN A 136 -33.06 12.02 11.82
C ASN A 136 -34.06 11.91 10.66
N ASP A 137 -33.64 11.40 9.50
CA ASP A 137 -34.46 11.28 8.31
C ASP A 137 -34.66 9.82 7.87
N ILE A 138 -35.93 9.42 7.69
CA ILE A 138 -36.32 8.06 7.30
C ILE A 138 -35.85 7.75 5.87
N GLU A 139 -35.88 8.73 4.96
CA GLU A 139 -35.43 8.52 3.58
C GLU A 139 -33.91 8.30 3.53
N SER A 140 -33.14 9.07 4.31
CA SER A 140 -31.70 8.88 4.47
C SER A 140 -31.35 7.49 5.03
N GLN A 141 -32.14 6.96 5.96
CA GLN A 141 -31.95 5.59 6.48
C GLN A 141 -32.26 4.51 5.42
N LYS A 142 -33.28 4.73 4.58
CA LYS A 142 -33.56 3.83 3.45
C LYS A 142 -32.43 3.86 2.43
N LEU A 143 -31.93 5.05 2.08
CA LEU A 143 -30.81 5.20 1.16
C LEU A 143 -29.56 4.50 1.69
N LEU A 144 -29.23 4.70 2.97
CA LEU A 144 -28.12 4.01 3.65
C LEU A 144 -28.25 2.49 3.52
N LEU A 145 -29.45 1.94 3.74
CA LEU A 145 -29.70 0.51 3.61
C LEU A 145 -29.50 0.03 2.16
N GLU A 146 -29.89 0.81 1.15
CA GLU A 146 -29.66 0.48 -0.25
C GLU A 146 -28.17 0.54 -0.63
N GLU A 147 -27.43 1.57 -0.19
CA GLU A 147 -25.97 1.65 -0.37
C GLU A 147 -25.25 0.47 0.29
N TYR A 148 -25.70 0.10 1.49
CA TYR A 148 -25.20 -1.07 2.22
C TYR A 148 -25.43 -2.38 1.44
N LYS A 149 -26.66 -2.61 0.95
CA LYS A 149 -26.99 -3.79 0.13
C LYS A 149 -26.16 -3.82 -1.15
N LEU A 150 -26.02 -2.69 -1.84
CA LEU A 150 -25.21 -2.58 -3.05
C LEU A 150 -23.74 -2.95 -2.76
N LEU A 151 -23.17 -2.40 -1.68
CA LEU A 151 -21.80 -2.72 -1.27
C LEU A 151 -21.64 -4.21 -0.95
N LEU A 152 -22.60 -4.80 -0.24
CA LEU A 152 -22.63 -6.24 0.06
C LEU A 152 -22.63 -7.08 -1.23
N GLN A 153 -23.54 -6.77 -2.17
CA GLN A 153 -23.62 -7.44 -3.47
C GLN A 153 -22.30 -7.34 -4.26
N THR A 154 -21.64 -6.18 -4.22
CA THR A 154 -20.33 -6.03 -4.87
C THR A 154 -19.22 -6.84 -4.18
N SER A 155 -19.38 -7.15 -2.90
CA SER A 155 -18.45 -7.99 -2.12
C SER A 155 -18.65 -9.47 -2.46
N GLU A 156 -19.91 -9.92 -2.55
CA GLU A 156 -20.25 -11.28 -3.03
C GLU A 156 -19.79 -11.52 -4.47
N SER A 157 -20.04 -10.55 -5.36
CA SER A 157 -19.58 -10.61 -6.75
C SER A 157 -18.06 -10.73 -6.87
N LEU A 158 -17.32 -10.10 -5.95
CA LEU A 158 -15.87 -10.20 -5.87
C LEU A 158 -15.42 -11.61 -5.47
N ILE A 159 -16.12 -12.24 -4.53
CA ILE A 159 -15.88 -13.64 -4.13
C ILE A 159 -16.11 -14.58 -5.33
N LEU A 160 -17.19 -14.38 -6.09
CA LEU A 160 -17.47 -15.17 -7.31
C LEU A 160 -16.38 -15.00 -8.38
N ARG A 161 -15.95 -13.76 -8.65
CA ARG A 161 -14.83 -13.49 -9.57
C ARG A 161 -13.53 -14.16 -9.14
N ARG A 162 -13.26 -14.19 -7.83
CA ARG A 162 -12.11 -14.91 -7.26
C ARG A 162 -12.20 -16.42 -7.49
N GLN A 163 -13.37 -17.03 -7.32
CA GLN A 163 -13.57 -18.46 -7.62
C GLN A 163 -13.35 -18.76 -9.11
N ALA A 164 -13.90 -17.95 -10.01
CA ALA A 164 -13.66 -18.09 -11.44
C ALA A 164 -12.16 -17.96 -11.79
N MET A 165 -11.46 -17.00 -11.18
CA MET A 165 -10.02 -16.81 -11.33
C MET A 165 -9.22 -18.02 -10.82
N ASN A 166 -9.60 -18.60 -9.67
CA ASN A 166 -8.99 -19.82 -9.15
C ASN A 166 -9.15 -20.99 -10.13
N THR A 167 -10.35 -21.20 -10.65
CA THR A 167 -10.62 -22.23 -11.66
C THR A 167 -9.80 -21.99 -12.92
N PHE A 168 -9.70 -20.75 -13.41
CA PHE A 168 -8.89 -20.40 -14.56
C PHE A 168 -7.41 -20.81 -14.37
N PHE A 169 -6.78 -20.42 -13.25
CA PHE A 169 -5.38 -20.78 -13.01
C PHE A 169 -5.19 -22.27 -12.78
N LEU A 170 -6.11 -22.95 -12.10
CA LEU A 170 -6.05 -24.39 -11.92
C LEU A 170 -6.09 -25.12 -13.28
N THR A 171 -7.00 -24.72 -14.16
CA THR A 171 -7.12 -25.27 -15.51
C THR A 171 -5.87 -24.97 -16.33
N ALA A 172 -5.36 -23.73 -16.31
CA ALA A 172 -4.15 -23.37 -17.04
C ALA A 172 -2.92 -24.19 -16.61
N ASN A 173 -2.72 -24.38 -15.30
CA ASN A 173 -1.65 -25.23 -14.78
C ASN A 173 -1.88 -26.72 -15.12
N GLY A 174 -3.13 -27.19 -15.05
CA GLY A 174 -3.51 -28.55 -15.46
C GLY A 174 -3.20 -28.84 -16.93
N VAL A 175 -3.50 -27.90 -17.82
CA VAL A 175 -3.13 -27.97 -19.25
C VAL A 175 -1.62 -28.02 -19.42
N LEU A 176 -0.86 -27.15 -18.75
CA LEU A 176 0.61 -27.15 -18.84
C LEU A 176 1.23 -28.47 -18.38
N ILE A 177 0.76 -29.02 -17.26
CA ILE A 177 1.23 -30.33 -16.77
C ILE A 177 0.86 -31.45 -17.74
N SER A 178 -0.34 -31.42 -18.30
CA SER A 178 -0.79 -32.43 -19.27
C SER A 178 0.07 -32.39 -20.54
N MET A 179 0.38 -31.20 -21.06
CA MET A 179 1.30 -31.02 -22.18
C MET A 179 2.69 -31.56 -21.87
N LEU A 180 3.21 -31.30 -20.67
CA LEU A 180 4.50 -31.83 -20.22
C LEU A 180 4.49 -33.37 -20.13
N GLY A 181 3.40 -33.96 -19.67
CA GLY A 181 3.19 -35.42 -19.65
C GLY A 181 3.18 -36.05 -21.05
N ILE A 182 2.55 -35.41 -22.03
CA ILE A 182 2.53 -35.89 -23.42
C ILE A 182 3.93 -35.81 -24.04
N ILE A 183 4.64 -34.70 -23.86
CA ILE A 183 5.99 -34.50 -24.41
C ILE A 183 6.99 -35.53 -23.82
N THR A 184 6.90 -35.79 -22.51
CA THR A 184 7.72 -36.83 -21.86
C THR A 184 7.37 -38.23 -22.35
N GLY A 185 6.08 -38.55 -22.53
CA GLY A 185 5.62 -39.86 -22.99
C GLY A 185 5.93 -40.17 -24.45
N ALA A 186 6.00 -39.15 -25.32
CA ALA A 186 6.24 -39.30 -26.75
C ALA A 186 7.69 -39.71 -27.12
N LYS A 187 8.59 -39.88 -26.14
CA LYS A 187 10.01 -40.27 -26.32
C LYS A 187 10.70 -39.52 -27.48
N VAL A 188 10.45 -38.22 -27.61
CA VAL A 188 11.02 -37.41 -28.68
C VAL A 188 12.53 -37.30 -28.46
N GLU A 189 13.34 -38.06 -29.19
CA GLU A 189 14.80 -37.95 -29.13
C GLU A 189 15.24 -36.66 -29.84
N SER A 190 15.23 -35.54 -29.12
CA SER A 190 15.74 -34.28 -29.61
C SER A 190 16.68 -33.64 -28.60
N SER A 191 17.87 -33.27 -29.09
CA SER A 191 18.89 -32.55 -28.31
C SER A 191 18.34 -31.29 -27.63
N TYR A 192 17.25 -30.71 -28.15
CA TYR A 192 16.63 -29.46 -27.70
C TYR A 192 15.47 -29.64 -26.71
N LEU A 193 15.11 -30.86 -26.30
CA LEU A 193 13.95 -31.10 -25.40
C LEU A 193 13.99 -30.29 -24.10
N TYR A 194 15.19 -30.06 -23.56
CA TYR A 194 15.41 -29.29 -22.33
C TYR A 194 14.91 -27.84 -22.44
N ILE A 195 14.94 -27.24 -23.64
CA ILE A 195 14.47 -25.87 -23.87
C ILE A 195 12.97 -25.80 -23.59
N TYR A 196 12.21 -26.81 -24.03
CA TYR A 196 10.78 -26.88 -23.75
C TYR A 196 10.52 -27.02 -22.26
N TYR A 197 11.20 -27.92 -21.54
CA TYR A 197 11.01 -28.07 -20.09
C TYR A 197 11.36 -26.80 -19.30
N CYS A 198 12.41 -26.09 -19.71
CA CYS A 198 12.76 -24.78 -19.14
C CYS A 198 11.66 -23.74 -19.42
N ALA A 199 11.19 -23.65 -20.67
CA ALA A 199 10.11 -22.74 -21.06
C ALA A 199 8.80 -23.05 -20.30
N PHE A 200 8.41 -24.32 -20.19
CA PHE A 200 7.24 -24.77 -19.42
C PHE A 200 7.35 -24.37 -17.95
N SER A 201 8.52 -24.59 -17.33
CA SER A 201 8.75 -24.26 -15.93
C SER A 201 8.71 -22.74 -15.69
N LEU A 202 9.25 -21.95 -16.62
CA LEU A 202 9.18 -20.49 -16.56
C LEU A 202 7.75 -19.97 -16.70
N VAL A 203 7.00 -20.43 -17.71
CA VAL A 203 5.61 -20.03 -17.93
C VAL A 203 4.74 -20.45 -16.74
N GLY A 204 4.87 -21.69 -16.27
CA GLY A 204 4.16 -22.18 -15.10
C GLY A 204 4.49 -21.39 -13.83
N GLY A 205 5.77 -21.06 -13.63
CA GLY A 205 6.22 -20.21 -12.53
C GLY A 205 5.58 -18.81 -12.56
N ILE A 206 5.56 -18.16 -13.73
CA ILE A 206 4.93 -16.84 -13.92
C ILE A 206 3.42 -16.91 -13.63
N LEU A 207 2.74 -17.95 -14.09
CA LEU A 207 1.32 -18.15 -13.79
C LEU A 207 1.08 -18.31 -12.30
N CYS A 208 1.90 -19.08 -11.59
CA CYS A 208 1.78 -19.27 -10.14
C CYS A 208 2.01 -17.97 -9.36
N LEU A 209 3.00 -17.17 -9.74
CA LEU A 209 3.26 -15.87 -9.13
C LEU A 209 2.09 -14.90 -9.37
N SER A 210 1.56 -14.87 -10.59
CA SER A 210 0.40 -14.05 -10.97
C SER A 210 -0.85 -14.47 -10.18
N TRP A 211 -1.11 -15.77 -10.07
CA TRP A 211 -2.22 -16.33 -9.30
C TRP A 211 -2.13 -15.94 -7.82
N ASN A 212 -0.96 -16.14 -7.21
CA ASN A 212 -0.73 -15.78 -5.82
C ASN A 212 -0.92 -14.27 -5.59
N SER A 213 -0.42 -13.42 -6.50
CA SER A 213 -0.61 -11.96 -6.44
C SER A 213 -2.09 -11.59 -6.49
N LEU A 214 -2.85 -12.13 -7.43
CA LEU A 214 -4.28 -11.86 -7.55
C LEU A 214 -5.06 -12.32 -6.30
N LEU A 215 -4.74 -13.49 -5.74
CA LEU A 215 -5.33 -13.96 -4.48
C LEU A 215 -5.09 -12.98 -3.32
N VAL A 216 -3.90 -12.37 -3.24
CA VAL A 216 -3.61 -11.32 -2.24
C VAL A 216 -4.53 -10.12 -2.47
N SER A 217 -4.57 -9.61 -3.70
CA SER A 217 -5.31 -8.40 -4.05
C SER A 217 -6.81 -8.54 -3.79
N TYR A 218 -7.41 -9.67 -4.19
CA TYR A 218 -8.81 -9.97 -3.90
C TYR A 218 -9.07 -10.03 -2.39
N GLY A 219 -8.17 -10.65 -1.61
CA GLY A 219 -8.29 -10.70 -0.16
C GLY A 219 -8.21 -9.32 0.50
N GLN A 220 -7.27 -8.48 0.06
CA GLN A 220 -7.10 -7.11 0.55
C GLN A 220 -8.30 -6.23 0.22
N LEU A 221 -8.79 -6.30 -1.03
CA LEU A 221 -9.96 -5.53 -1.46
C LEU A 221 -11.21 -5.94 -0.69
N ASN A 222 -11.42 -7.25 -0.48
CA ASN A 222 -12.53 -7.73 0.32
C ASN A 222 -12.44 -7.26 1.78
N ALA A 223 -11.25 -7.33 2.39
CA ALA A 223 -11.04 -6.82 3.75
C ALA A 223 -11.36 -5.32 3.87
N GLY A 224 -10.94 -4.51 2.89
CA GLY A 224 -11.28 -3.09 2.84
C GLY A 224 -12.78 -2.83 2.70
N LYS A 225 -13.48 -3.59 1.85
CA LYS A 225 -14.94 -3.49 1.72
C LYS A 225 -15.66 -3.83 3.02
N PHE A 226 -15.26 -4.90 3.70
CA PHE A 226 -15.82 -5.28 5.00
C PHE A 226 -15.57 -4.23 6.09
N GLU A 227 -14.42 -3.53 6.07
CA GLU A 227 -14.18 -2.43 6.99
C GLU A 227 -15.19 -1.29 6.78
N VAL A 228 -15.43 -0.89 5.53
CA VAL A 228 -16.45 0.14 5.21
C VAL A 228 -17.84 -0.34 5.59
N LEU A 229 -18.18 -1.59 5.27
CA LEU A 229 -19.48 -2.19 5.56
C LEU A 229 -19.77 -2.21 7.08
N ASN A 230 -18.77 -2.58 7.89
CA ASN A 230 -18.86 -2.52 9.36
C ASN A 230 -19.04 -1.10 9.91
N ARG A 231 -18.57 -0.05 9.21
CA ARG A 231 -18.83 1.35 9.61
C ARG A 231 -20.25 1.79 9.27
N LEU A 232 -20.76 1.37 8.10
CA LEU A 232 -22.16 1.61 7.72
C LEU A 232 -23.11 0.91 8.71
N GLU A 233 -22.78 -0.31 9.16
CA GLU A 233 -23.56 -1.06 10.15
C GLU A 233 -23.76 -0.32 11.49
N GLN A 234 -22.93 0.66 11.83
CA GLN A 234 -23.07 1.45 13.07
C GLN A 234 -24.32 2.35 13.06
N PHE A 235 -24.86 2.62 11.87
CA PHE A 235 -26.04 3.45 11.65
C PHE A 235 -27.29 2.60 11.33
N LEU A 236 -27.12 1.29 11.20
CA LEU A 236 -28.22 0.35 11.04
C LEU A 236 -28.65 -0.21 12.41
N PRO A 237 -29.91 -0.67 12.54
CA PRO A 237 -30.41 -1.22 13.81
C PRO A 237 -29.64 -2.46 14.31
N VAL A 238 -28.99 -3.19 13.41
CA VAL A 238 -28.26 -4.43 13.71
C VAL A 238 -26.96 -4.47 12.94
N SER A 239 -25.86 -4.84 13.61
CA SER A 239 -24.53 -4.98 13.02
C SER A 239 -24.15 -6.45 12.86
N ILE A 240 -24.69 -7.10 11.82
CA ILE A 240 -24.61 -8.54 11.58
C ILE A 240 -23.16 -8.97 11.33
N PHE A 241 -22.46 -8.30 10.41
CA PHE A 241 -21.09 -8.67 10.04
C PHE A 241 -20.09 -8.28 11.12
N LYS A 242 -20.34 -7.20 11.88
CA LYS A 242 -19.54 -6.91 13.07
C LYS A 242 -19.65 -8.03 14.10
N ALA A 243 -20.87 -8.51 14.37
CA ALA A 243 -21.08 -9.63 15.29
C ALA A 243 -20.43 -10.93 14.78
N GLU A 244 -20.55 -11.23 13.47
CA GLU A 244 -19.87 -12.37 12.84
C GLU A 244 -18.35 -12.29 13.02
N TRP A 245 -17.74 -11.14 12.76
CA TRP A 245 -16.30 -10.94 12.92
C TRP A 245 -15.83 -11.16 14.36
N ILE A 246 -16.62 -10.72 15.34
CA ILE A 246 -16.35 -10.96 16.77
C ILE A 246 -16.46 -12.46 17.10
N ALA A 247 -17.50 -13.13 16.60
CA ALA A 247 -17.70 -14.57 16.81
C ALA A 247 -16.53 -15.40 16.24
N LEU A 248 -15.99 -14.97 15.09
CA LEU A 248 -14.78 -15.52 14.46
C LEU A 248 -13.48 -15.18 15.20
N GLY A 249 -13.54 -14.43 16.30
CA GLY A 249 -12.41 -14.09 17.15
C GLY A 249 -11.55 -12.95 16.60
N GLU A 250 -12.13 -12.09 15.75
CA GLU A 250 -11.52 -10.86 15.23
C GLU A 250 -10.14 -11.07 14.56
N GLY A 251 -9.90 -12.25 14.00
CA GLY A 251 -8.61 -12.63 13.42
C GLY A 251 -7.47 -12.85 14.42
N LYS A 252 -7.72 -12.71 15.74
CA LYS A 252 -6.72 -12.91 16.80
C LYS A 252 -6.47 -14.40 17.06
N ASN A 253 -7.46 -15.25 16.83
CA ASN A 253 -7.37 -16.69 17.09
C ASN A 253 -7.45 -17.52 15.79
N LYS A 254 -6.29 -18.00 15.32
CA LYS A 254 -6.17 -18.86 14.12
C LYS A 254 -6.88 -20.22 14.24
N LYS A 255 -7.28 -20.65 15.44
CA LYS A 255 -8.12 -21.84 15.64
C LYS A 255 -9.60 -21.55 15.37
N LYS A 256 -10.05 -20.31 15.59
CA LYS A 256 -11.44 -19.88 15.32
C LYS A 256 -11.64 -19.48 13.87
N TYR A 257 -10.68 -18.76 13.29
CA TYR A 257 -10.78 -18.30 11.91
C TYR A 257 -9.43 -18.34 11.21
N ARG A 258 -9.42 -18.91 10.00
CA ARG A 258 -8.34 -18.79 9.02
C ARG A 258 -8.91 -18.13 7.79
N SER A 259 -8.26 -17.05 7.34
CA SER A 259 -8.66 -16.38 6.11
C SER A 259 -8.57 -17.36 4.93
N PHE A 260 -9.61 -17.42 4.11
CA PHE A 260 -9.62 -18.19 2.86
C PHE A 260 -8.41 -17.88 1.98
N THR A 261 -7.95 -16.62 1.97
CA THR A 261 -6.73 -16.20 1.24
C THR A 261 -5.47 -16.90 1.73
N GLN A 262 -5.36 -17.25 3.01
CA GLN A 262 -4.20 -18.00 3.50
C GLN A 262 -4.23 -19.45 3.00
N SER A 263 -5.40 -20.09 3.03
CA SER A 263 -5.56 -21.47 2.58
C SER A 263 -5.38 -21.60 1.07
N GLU A 264 -5.97 -20.71 0.27
CA GLU A 264 -5.91 -20.79 -1.19
C GLU A 264 -4.51 -20.52 -1.75
N LYS A 265 -3.69 -19.69 -1.07
CA LYS A 265 -2.30 -19.42 -1.48
C LYS A 265 -1.39 -20.66 -1.42
N ILE A 266 -1.79 -21.70 -0.72
CA ILE A 266 -1.01 -22.95 -0.66
C ILE A 266 -0.94 -23.58 -2.05
N ILE A 267 -2.03 -23.54 -2.82
CA ILE A 267 -2.11 -24.19 -4.13
C ILE A 267 -1.11 -23.61 -5.15
N PRO A 268 -1.07 -22.29 -5.45
CA PRO A 268 -0.07 -21.74 -6.36
C PRO A 268 1.36 -21.94 -5.86
N ARG A 269 1.60 -22.00 -4.53
CA ARG A 269 2.93 -22.30 -4.00
C ARG A 269 3.36 -23.74 -4.29
N LEU A 270 2.45 -24.70 -4.19
CA LEU A 270 2.74 -26.10 -4.51
C LEU A 270 3.09 -26.26 -6.00
N PHE A 271 2.31 -25.65 -6.90
CA PHE A 271 2.65 -25.63 -8.33
C PHE A 271 3.98 -24.91 -8.60
N LEU A 272 4.25 -23.77 -7.94
CA LEU A 272 5.52 -23.06 -8.10
C LEU A 272 6.71 -23.92 -7.68
N ILE A 273 6.61 -24.62 -6.54
CA ILE A 273 7.64 -25.56 -6.07
C ILE A 273 7.85 -26.68 -7.10
N LEU A 274 6.77 -27.24 -7.65
CA LEU A 274 6.85 -28.25 -8.70
C LEU A 274 7.62 -27.75 -9.93
N TYR A 275 7.30 -26.56 -10.44
CA TYR A 275 8.02 -25.97 -11.58
C TYR A 275 9.49 -25.67 -11.26
N ILE A 276 9.80 -25.22 -10.04
CA ILE A 276 11.19 -25.02 -9.59
C ILE A 276 11.95 -26.36 -9.58
N ILE A 277 11.34 -27.43 -9.06
CA ILE A 277 11.96 -28.77 -9.03
C ILE A 277 12.23 -29.26 -10.46
N ILE A 278 11.27 -29.12 -11.38
CA ILE A 278 11.44 -29.50 -12.79
C ILE A 278 12.60 -28.70 -13.41
N PHE A 279 12.61 -27.39 -13.23
CA PHE A 279 13.65 -26.50 -13.76
C PHE A 279 15.06 -26.88 -13.25
N ILE A 280 15.21 -27.08 -11.94
CA ILE A 280 16.48 -27.45 -11.32
C ILE A 280 16.94 -28.82 -11.83
N THR A 281 16.03 -29.80 -11.92
CA THR A 281 16.35 -31.16 -12.40
C THR A 281 16.90 -31.11 -13.82
N VAL A 282 16.27 -30.35 -14.72
CA VAL A 282 16.73 -30.19 -16.11
C VAL A 282 18.13 -29.59 -16.18
N ILE A 283 18.41 -28.58 -15.36
CA ILE A 283 19.73 -27.95 -15.29
C ILE A 283 20.79 -28.94 -14.80
N ILE A 284 20.54 -29.66 -13.70
CA ILE A 284 21.50 -30.62 -13.12
C ILE A 284 21.83 -31.74 -14.10
N PHE A 285 20.82 -32.33 -14.77
CA PHE A 285 21.05 -33.40 -15.73
C PHE A 285 21.90 -32.93 -16.93
N LYS A 286 21.67 -31.71 -17.44
CA LYS A 286 22.50 -31.16 -18.52
C LYS A 286 23.92 -30.86 -18.07
N VAL A 287 24.11 -30.27 -16.89
CA VAL A 287 25.46 -30.01 -16.34
C VAL A 287 26.23 -31.32 -16.17
N THR A 288 25.57 -32.39 -15.73
CA THR A 288 26.18 -33.71 -15.56
C THR A 288 26.56 -34.32 -16.91
N LEU A 289 25.66 -34.29 -17.89
CA LEU A 289 25.95 -34.73 -19.27
C LEU A 289 27.14 -33.99 -19.90
N VAL A 290 27.21 -32.67 -19.73
CA VAL A 290 28.33 -31.86 -20.25
C VAL A 290 29.64 -32.23 -19.55
N LYS A 291 29.61 -32.40 -18.21
CA LYS A 291 30.80 -32.84 -17.45
C LYS A 291 31.28 -34.22 -17.88
N GLU A 292 30.38 -35.19 -18.06
CA GLU A 292 30.72 -36.54 -18.52
C GLU A 292 31.28 -36.53 -19.95
N PHE A 293 30.69 -35.74 -20.85
CA PHE A 293 31.18 -35.58 -22.22
C PHE A 293 32.60 -34.99 -22.26
N ILE A 294 32.88 -33.95 -21.47
CA ILE A 294 34.23 -33.37 -21.35
C ILE A 294 35.22 -34.41 -20.79
N LYS A 295 34.82 -35.17 -19.77
CA LYS A 295 35.66 -36.24 -19.20
C LYS A 295 35.97 -37.34 -20.21
N PHE A 296 34.99 -37.74 -21.02
CA PHE A 296 35.17 -38.69 -22.12
C PHE A 296 36.13 -38.15 -23.18
N LEU A 297 36.04 -36.87 -23.54
CA LEU A 297 36.93 -36.24 -24.52
C LEU A 297 38.38 -36.19 -24.02
N LEU A 298 38.59 -35.86 -22.75
CA LEU A 298 39.92 -35.84 -22.10
C LEU A 298 40.56 -37.23 -22.02
N LEU A 299 39.78 -38.28 -21.76
CA LEU A 299 40.24 -39.68 -21.73
C LEU A 299 40.64 -40.23 -23.10
N LYS A 300 40.22 -39.59 -24.20
CA LYS A 300 40.57 -39.98 -25.57
C LYS A 300 41.81 -39.26 -26.10
N ILE A 301 42.24 -38.21 -25.42
CA ILE A 301 43.39 -37.35 -25.80
C ILE A 301 44.66 -37.76 -25.02
N LEU A 302 44.51 -38.45 -23.89
CA LEU A 302 45.57 -39.12 -23.13
C LEU A 302 45.77 -40.56 -23.61
#